data_AF-A0A9W8VB60-F1
#
_entry.id   AF-A0A9W8VB60-F1
#
_cell.length_a   1.000
_cell.length_b   1.000
_cell.length_c   1.000
_cell.angle_alpha   90.00
_cell.angle_beta   90.00
_cell.angle_gamma   90.00
#
_symmetry.space_group_name_H-M   'P 1'
#
loop_
_entity.id
_entity.type
_entity.pdbx_description
1 polymer ?
#
loop_
_entity_poly.entity_id
_entity_poly.type
_entity_poly.pdbx_seq_one_letter_code
_entity_poly.pdbx_strand_id
1 'polypeptide(L)'
;MDQHSTVTFQQLPFDIHFEVAKHLDYRGILRFASTNRYFHKNLNNPKAILGTSGAKNFIIDRDYHLRKIGHDLFACTNCLQLLPKGKFVRACKFHDIRGLDRFCLDCAAVLKLQPHLQSVTNADRKLEYYFCHNCGQCRTKSERCHGKKLDDDSGEDEVSEALSLCAKPRRQRQGFETFPTHILAKISSFLGFSDILHLRQASRLLNDIVKPNQWTPLQTRYRFVRDKWIKDIQDLDRDMIEKFPCYMCCQIRSKEKFSEKQLTMAENQPETAWKMRCKSCVWRMGRGPMSVTRIEHRRREMCQTCWCIKYARKTCGGCLELYIQGVIDRKTVYLRDEEATRDYQENLYLIDNMFDEQDETEDD
;
A
#
# COMPACT_ATOMS: atom_id res chain seq x y z
N MET A 1 5.36 -6.88 -57.38
CA MET A 1 4.93 -5.81 -56.46
C MET A 1 5.33 -6.26 -55.06
N ASP A 2 6.52 -5.85 -54.64
CA ASP A 2 7.06 -6.23 -53.33
C ASP A 2 6.27 -5.52 -52.24
N GLN A 3 5.68 -6.33 -51.35
CA GLN A 3 5.08 -5.86 -50.11
C GLN A 3 6.21 -5.30 -49.24
N HIS A 4 6.26 -3.97 -49.09
CA HIS A 4 7.06 -3.34 -48.05
C HIS A 4 6.61 -3.85 -46.68
N SER A 5 7.29 -4.89 -46.19
CA SER A 5 7.24 -5.30 -44.80
C SER A 5 7.71 -4.12 -43.96
N THR A 6 6.77 -3.46 -43.27
CA THR A 6 7.10 -2.46 -42.27
C THR A 6 7.84 -3.14 -41.14
N VAL A 7 9.17 -2.97 -41.12
CA VAL A 7 10.01 -3.46 -40.02
C VAL A 7 9.50 -2.81 -38.74
N THR A 8 8.90 -3.63 -37.89
CA THR A 8 8.42 -3.16 -36.59
C THR A 8 9.61 -3.01 -35.66
N PHE A 9 9.58 -2.01 -34.78
CA PHE A 9 10.67 -1.76 -33.83
C PHE A 9 11.04 -3.00 -32.99
N GLN A 10 10.09 -3.93 -32.77
CA GLN A 10 10.31 -5.19 -32.07
C GLN A 10 11.22 -6.18 -32.81
N GLN A 11 11.33 -6.06 -34.13
CA GLN A 11 12.15 -6.94 -34.98
C GLN A 11 13.61 -6.49 -35.06
N LEU A 12 13.96 -5.35 -34.46
CA LEU A 12 15.36 -4.92 -34.38
C LEU A 12 16.17 -5.84 -33.44
N PRO A 13 17.48 -5.96 -33.64
CA PRO A 13 18.38 -6.64 -32.71
C PRO A 13 18.31 -6.06 -31.29
N PHE A 14 18.54 -6.93 -30.29
CA PHE A 14 18.44 -6.58 -28.87
C PHE A 14 19.38 -5.44 -28.47
N ASP A 15 20.57 -5.44 -29.04
CA ASP A 15 21.62 -4.44 -28.92
C ASP A 15 21.13 -3.04 -29.28
N ILE A 16 20.29 -2.91 -30.31
CA ILE A 16 19.64 -1.63 -30.65
C ILE A 16 18.62 -1.24 -29.58
N HIS A 17 17.81 -2.18 -29.09
CA HIS A 17 16.85 -1.89 -28.00
C HIS A 17 17.56 -1.46 -26.71
N PHE A 18 18.69 -2.08 -26.41
CA PHE A 18 19.51 -1.75 -25.25
C PHE A 18 20.13 -0.35 -25.39
N GLU A 19 20.65 -0.01 -26.56
CA GLU A 19 21.21 1.32 -26.82
C GLU A 19 20.15 2.41 -26.73
N VAL A 20 18.96 2.18 -27.33
CA VAL A 20 17.81 3.08 -27.16
C VAL A 20 17.43 3.22 -25.69
N ALA A 21 17.42 2.12 -24.93
CA ALA A 21 17.10 2.15 -23.50
C ALA A 21 18.09 2.99 -22.68
N LYS A 22 19.37 3.08 -23.05
CA LYS A 22 20.35 3.96 -22.36
C LYS A 22 20.03 5.45 -22.51
N HIS A 23 19.36 5.83 -23.60
CA HIS A 23 18.94 7.22 -23.83
C HIS A 23 17.61 7.56 -23.14
N LEU A 24 16.92 6.58 -22.54
CA LEU A 24 15.68 6.79 -21.80
C LEU A 24 15.97 7.04 -20.31
N ASP A 25 15.10 7.84 -19.68
CA ASP A 25 15.09 7.94 -18.22
C ASP A 25 14.58 6.63 -17.59
N TYR A 26 14.80 6.44 -16.30
CA TYR A 26 14.40 5.21 -15.59
C TYR A 26 12.91 4.89 -15.79
N ARG A 27 12.05 5.92 -15.83
CA ARG A 27 10.62 5.76 -16.09
C ARG A 27 10.33 5.34 -17.54
N GLY A 28 11.04 5.92 -18.49
CA GLY A 28 11.01 5.58 -19.90
C GLY A 28 11.36 4.12 -20.13
N ILE A 29 12.42 3.61 -19.49
CA ILE A 29 12.79 2.18 -19.57
C ILE A 29 11.68 1.29 -19.02
N LEU A 30 11.13 1.60 -17.84
CA LEU A 30 10.02 0.80 -17.28
C LEU A 30 8.80 0.79 -18.18
N ARG A 31 8.45 1.94 -18.77
CA ARG A 31 7.34 2.06 -19.73
C ARG A 31 7.64 1.25 -20.98
N PHE A 32 8.85 1.36 -21.50
CA PHE A 32 9.29 0.63 -22.67
C PHE A 32 9.24 -0.89 -22.44
N ALA A 33 9.76 -1.35 -21.29
CA ALA A 33 9.66 -2.73 -20.83
C ALA A 33 8.21 -3.21 -20.65
N SER A 34 7.26 -2.32 -20.35
CA SER A 34 5.85 -2.67 -20.18
C SER A 34 5.05 -2.82 -21.49
N THR A 35 5.62 -2.42 -22.63
CA THR A 35 4.90 -2.44 -23.91
C THR A 35 4.68 -3.85 -24.47
N ASN A 36 5.58 -4.79 -24.19
CA ASN A 36 5.42 -6.19 -24.60
C ASN A 36 6.23 -7.15 -23.71
N ARG A 37 5.98 -8.46 -23.88
CA ARG A 37 6.64 -9.53 -23.10
C ARG A 37 8.15 -9.63 -23.35
N TYR A 38 8.61 -9.36 -24.58
CA TYR A 38 10.01 -9.44 -24.95
C TYR A 38 10.84 -8.38 -24.20
N PHE A 39 10.43 -7.11 -24.28
CA PHE A 39 11.06 -6.02 -23.54
C PHE A 39 10.89 -6.18 -22.03
N HIS A 40 9.77 -6.72 -21.57
CA HIS A 40 9.63 -7.05 -20.15
C HIS A 40 10.64 -8.09 -19.69
N LYS A 41 11.01 -9.05 -20.53
CA LYS A 41 12.01 -10.05 -20.17
C LYS A 41 13.42 -9.45 -20.16
N ASN A 42 13.73 -8.60 -21.14
CA ASN A 42 15.12 -8.19 -21.40
C ASN A 42 15.49 -6.80 -20.86
N LEU A 43 14.52 -5.90 -20.61
CA LEU A 43 14.74 -4.51 -20.20
C LEU A 43 14.10 -4.14 -18.85
N ASN A 44 13.43 -5.08 -18.17
CA ASN A 44 12.76 -4.84 -16.88
C ASN A 44 13.71 -4.66 -15.69
N ASN A 45 15.02 -4.60 -15.93
CA ASN A 45 15.99 -4.22 -14.92
C ASN A 45 16.71 -2.92 -15.32
N PRO A 46 16.07 -1.74 -15.12
CA PRO A 46 16.69 -0.47 -15.48
C PRO A 46 17.98 -0.17 -14.71
N LYS A 47 18.20 -0.82 -13.54
CA LYS A 47 19.47 -0.72 -12.79
C LYS A 47 20.65 -1.29 -13.59
N ALA A 48 20.42 -2.38 -14.33
CA ALA A 48 21.46 -2.98 -15.17
C ALA A 48 21.78 -2.12 -16.41
N ILE A 49 20.84 -1.27 -16.84
CA ILE A 49 20.95 -0.44 -18.05
C ILE A 49 21.55 0.94 -17.71
N LEU A 50 20.98 1.66 -16.73
CA LEU A 50 21.36 3.03 -16.36
C LEU A 50 22.41 3.09 -15.23
N GLY A 51 22.81 1.94 -14.70
CA GLY A 51 23.68 1.84 -13.54
C GLY A 51 23.01 2.28 -12.23
N THR A 52 23.78 2.19 -11.15
CA THR A 52 23.31 2.44 -9.78
C THR A 52 22.91 3.90 -9.55
N SER A 53 23.61 4.86 -10.17
CA SER A 53 23.36 6.30 -9.98
C SER A 53 22.02 6.76 -10.56
N GLY A 54 21.69 6.35 -11.80
CA GLY A 54 20.39 6.67 -12.42
C GLY A 54 19.22 6.06 -11.67
N ALA A 55 19.40 4.83 -11.17
CA ALA A 55 18.39 4.14 -10.36
C ALA A 55 18.18 4.80 -8.99
N LYS A 56 19.26 5.28 -8.35
CA LYS A 56 19.21 6.03 -7.10
C LYS A 56 18.45 7.35 -7.26
N ASN A 57 18.76 8.13 -8.29
CA ASN A 57 18.07 9.41 -8.56
C ASN A 57 16.56 9.23 -8.77
N PHE A 58 16.17 8.26 -9.60
CA PHE A 58 14.75 7.95 -9.81
C PHE A 58 14.01 7.60 -8.51
N ILE A 59 14.62 6.76 -7.68
CA ILE A 59 14.01 6.33 -6.42
C ILE A 59 13.90 7.48 -5.41
N ILE A 60 14.89 8.38 -5.36
CA ILE A 60 14.85 9.60 -4.56
C ILE A 60 13.70 10.52 -4.98
N ASP A 61 13.56 10.77 -6.28
CA ASP A 61 12.46 11.60 -6.80
C ASP A 61 11.10 10.96 -6.56
N ARG A 62 11.03 9.62 -6.68
CA ARG A 62 9.81 8.88 -6.41
C ARG A 62 9.43 8.89 -4.93
N ASP A 63 10.39 8.76 -4.02
CA ASP A 63 10.19 8.93 -2.57
C ASP A 63 9.59 10.32 -2.27
N TYR A 64 10.19 11.38 -2.81
CA TYR A 64 9.69 12.75 -2.63
C TYR A 64 8.25 12.90 -3.12
N HIS A 65 7.96 12.48 -4.35
CA HIS A 65 6.62 12.58 -4.93
C HIS A 65 5.58 11.79 -4.13
N LEU A 66 5.90 10.54 -3.74
CA LEU A 66 5.00 9.70 -2.97
C LEU A 66 4.68 10.31 -1.60
N ARG A 67 5.68 10.92 -0.95
CA ARG A 67 5.47 11.65 0.30
C ARG A 67 4.58 12.88 0.08
N LYS A 68 4.80 13.67 -0.97
CA LYS A 68 3.97 14.86 -1.27
C LYS A 68 2.49 14.50 -1.40
N ILE A 69 2.17 13.41 -2.09
CA ILE A 69 0.78 12.96 -2.29
C ILE A 69 0.21 12.11 -1.14
N GLY A 70 0.99 11.91 -0.06
CA GLY A 70 0.52 11.30 1.19
C GLY A 70 0.67 9.77 1.28
N HIS A 71 1.46 9.14 0.40
CA HIS A 71 1.84 7.74 0.59
C HIS A 71 2.88 7.59 1.70
N ASP A 72 2.75 6.49 2.45
CA ASP A 72 3.62 6.12 3.57
C ASP A 72 4.67 5.09 3.12
N LEU A 73 5.31 5.38 1.98
CA LEU A 73 6.33 4.55 1.36
C LEU A 73 7.61 5.37 1.22
N PHE A 74 8.72 4.74 1.57
CA PHE A 74 10.03 5.35 1.71
C PHE A 74 11.05 4.53 0.95
N ALA A 75 11.96 5.21 0.27
CA ALA A 75 13.02 4.56 -0.48
C ALA A 75 14.12 3.99 0.41
N CYS A 76 14.58 2.78 0.10
CA CYS A 76 15.88 2.26 0.53
C CYS A 76 16.91 2.53 -0.56
N THR A 77 18.05 3.09 -0.18
CA THR A 77 19.10 3.54 -1.10
C THR A 77 19.93 2.39 -1.66
N ASN A 78 20.02 1.28 -0.92
CA ASN A 78 20.77 0.10 -1.35
C ASN A 78 19.94 -0.82 -2.26
N CYS A 79 18.79 -1.31 -1.76
CA CYS A 79 17.95 -2.23 -2.54
C CYS A 79 17.01 -1.51 -3.52
N LEU A 80 16.94 -0.17 -3.47
CA LEU A 80 16.13 0.66 -4.37
C LEU A 80 14.63 0.34 -4.33
N GLN A 81 14.17 -0.24 -3.22
CA GLN A 81 12.76 -0.56 -2.99
C GLN A 81 12.07 0.53 -2.18
N LEU A 82 10.79 0.75 -2.50
CA LEU A 82 9.88 1.61 -1.73
C LEU A 82 9.15 0.76 -0.68
N LEU A 83 9.46 0.99 0.58
CA LEU A 83 8.99 0.18 1.72
C LEU A 83 8.25 1.04 2.75
N PRO A 84 7.35 0.47 3.56
CA PRO A 84 6.73 1.19 4.68
C PRO A 84 7.76 1.66 5.71
N LYS A 85 7.45 2.75 6.44
CA LYS A 85 8.33 3.34 7.45
C LYS A 85 8.86 2.32 8.46
N GLY A 86 8.01 1.44 8.97
CA GLY A 86 8.38 0.41 9.95
C GLY A 86 9.41 -0.63 9.49
N LYS A 87 9.78 -0.65 8.20
CA LYS A 87 10.85 -1.49 7.63
C LYS A 87 12.23 -0.82 7.65
N PHE A 88 12.36 0.33 8.29
CA PHE A 88 13.60 1.09 8.41
C PHE A 88 14.03 1.23 9.88
N VAL A 89 15.32 1.46 10.10
CA VAL A 89 15.89 1.79 11.41
C VAL A 89 15.49 3.21 11.82
N ARG A 90 15.24 3.44 13.12
CA ARG A 90 14.85 4.77 13.65
C ARG A 90 15.81 5.90 13.30
N ALA A 91 17.11 5.63 13.22
CA ALA A 91 18.14 6.63 12.92
C ALA A 91 17.99 7.28 11.53
N CYS A 92 17.18 6.70 10.64
CA CYS A 92 16.92 7.26 9.32
C CYS A 92 16.16 8.59 9.38
N LYS A 93 16.62 9.60 8.61
CA LYS A 93 15.83 10.82 8.37
C LYS A 93 14.77 10.54 7.29
N PHE A 94 13.51 10.86 7.59
CA PHE A 94 12.36 10.64 6.68
C PHE A 94 11.88 11.91 5.97
N HIS A 95 12.53 13.04 6.27
CA HIS A 95 12.20 14.36 5.72
C HIS A 95 12.96 14.62 4.41
N ASP A 96 14.19 14.10 4.31
CA ASP A 96 15.02 14.21 3.12
C ASP A 96 15.90 12.97 2.98
N ILE A 97 15.95 12.41 1.77
CA ILE A 97 16.83 11.30 1.38
C ILE A 97 17.95 11.80 0.44
N ARG A 98 17.86 13.02 -0.08
CA ARG A 98 18.89 13.62 -0.95
C ARG A 98 20.19 13.86 -0.19
N GLY A 99 20.10 14.19 1.11
CA GLY A 99 21.26 14.44 1.95
C GLY A 99 21.85 13.22 2.68
N LEU A 100 21.10 12.14 2.91
CA LEU A 100 21.57 10.97 3.68
C LEU A 100 20.95 9.67 3.18
N ASP A 101 21.79 8.67 2.97
CA ASP A 101 21.37 7.34 2.55
C ASP A 101 20.48 6.69 3.62
N ARG A 102 19.31 6.23 3.17
CA ARG A 102 18.34 5.49 3.98
C ARG A 102 18.45 3.99 3.68
N PHE A 103 18.54 3.15 4.71
CA PHE A 103 18.64 1.69 4.55
C PHE A 103 17.49 0.98 5.27
N CYS A 104 16.82 0.06 4.58
CA CYS A 104 15.85 -0.83 5.22
C CYS A 104 16.55 -1.80 6.18
N LEU A 105 15.80 -2.42 7.10
CA LEU A 105 16.33 -3.36 8.09
C LEU A 105 17.17 -4.47 7.44
N ASP A 106 16.71 -5.05 6.33
CA ASP A 106 17.45 -6.13 5.65
C ASP A 106 18.79 -5.63 5.08
N CYS A 107 18.78 -4.46 4.43
CA CYS A 107 20.02 -3.86 3.91
C CYS A 107 20.96 -3.44 5.03
N ALA A 108 20.44 -2.89 6.13
CA ALA A 108 21.24 -2.51 7.28
C ALA A 108 21.90 -3.72 7.95
N ALA A 109 21.24 -4.88 7.93
CA ALA A 109 21.78 -6.14 8.43
C ALA A 109 22.94 -6.65 7.55
N VAL A 110 22.72 -6.71 6.24
CA VAL A 110 23.72 -7.17 5.26
C VAL A 110 24.94 -6.25 5.24
N LEU A 111 24.73 -4.94 5.30
CA LEU A 111 25.79 -3.93 5.32
C LEU A 111 26.43 -3.72 6.70
N LYS A 112 26.02 -4.50 7.72
CA LYS A 112 26.53 -4.42 9.11
C LYS A 112 26.49 -3.00 9.70
N LEU A 113 25.48 -2.19 9.34
CA LEU A 113 25.38 -0.78 9.73
C LEU A 113 25.00 -0.55 11.20
N GLN A 114 24.65 -1.61 11.92
CA GLN A 114 24.20 -1.57 13.32
C GLN A 114 25.02 -2.56 14.15
N PRO A 115 25.23 -2.31 15.45
CA PRO A 115 26.04 -3.20 16.29
C PRO A 115 25.49 -4.64 16.36
N HIS A 116 26.39 -5.60 16.50
CA HIS A 116 26.05 -7.02 16.58
C HIS A 116 25.20 -7.32 17.82
N LEU A 117 24.04 -7.95 17.62
CA LEU A 117 23.08 -8.37 18.65
C LEU A 117 22.68 -7.31 19.69
N GLN A 118 22.78 -6.03 19.32
CA GLN A 118 22.21 -4.93 20.08
C GLN A 118 20.80 -4.61 19.59
N SER A 119 19.94 -4.17 20.51
CA SER A 119 18.57 -3.79 20.17
C SER A 119 18.56 -2.48 19.40
N VAL A 120 17.80 -2.48 18.31
CA VAL A 120 17.58 -1.32 17.47
C VAL A 120 16.09 -1.21 17.22
N THR A 121 15.53 -0.06 17.57
CA THR A 121 14.11 0.18 17.33
C THR A 121 13.86 0.52 15.86
N ASN A 122 12.79 -0.03 15.31
CA ASN A 122 12.32 0.41 14.00
C ASN A 122 11.83 1.86 14.03
N ALA A 123 11.70 2.46 12.85
CA ALA A 123 11.33 3.88 12.71
C ALA A 123 9.93 4.24 13.22
N ASP A 124 9.06 3.24 13.41
CA ASP A 124 7.74 3.42 14.02
C ASP A 124 7.76 3.33 15.55
N ARG A 125 8.92 3.00 16.16
CA ARG A 125 9.11 2.80 17.60
C ARG A 125 8.23 1.69 18.21
N LYS A 126 7.84 0.70 17.41
CA LYS A 126 6.92 -0.37 17.84
C LYS A 126 7.61 -1.69 18.09
N LEU A 127 8.71 -1.94 17.39
CA LEU A 127 9.40 -3.22 17.41
C LEU A 127 10.89 -2.98 17.54
N GLU A 128 11.52 -3.81 18.38
CA GLU A 128 12.96 -3.90 18.53
C GLU A 128 13.49 -5.07 17.75
N TYR A 129 14.61 -4.83 17.09
CA TYR A 129 15.30 -5.77 16.25
C TYR A 129 16.76 -5.92 16.70
N TYR A 130 17.32 -7.10 16.44
CA TYR A 130 18.67 -7.51 16.76
C TYR A 130 19.33 -7.97 15.47
N PHE A 131 20.48 -7.39 15.16
CA PHE A 131 21.23 -7.65 13.93
C PHE A 131 22.32 -8.68 14.19
N CYS A 132 22.28 -9.80 13.49
CA CYS A 132 23.37 -10.77 13.54
C CYS A 132 24.29 -10.56 12.33
N HIS A 133 25.56 -10.23 12.59
CA HIS A 133 26.56 -10.04 11.53
C HIS A 133 27.03 -11.36 10.91
N ASN A 134 26.87 -12.48 11.63
CA ASN A 134 27.31 -13.79 11.17
C ASN A 134 26.38 -14.31 10.06
N CYS A 135 25.06 -14.24 10.27
CA CYS A 135 24.08 -14.68 9.28
C CYS A 135 23.45 -13.55 8.45
N GLY A 136 23.78 -12.28 8.75
CA GLY A 136 23.26 -11.10 8.05
C GLY A 136 21.76 -10.86 8.25
N GLN A 137 21.12 -11.46 9.27
CA GLN A 137 19.69 -11.35 9.50
C GLN A 137 19.33 -10.38 10.62
N CYS A 138 18.16 -9.74 10.46
CA CYS A 138 17.53 -8.86 11.43
C CYS A 138 16.31 -9.57 12.05
N ARG A 139 16.33 -9.82 13.36
CA ARG A 139 15.31 -10.62 14.08
C ARG A 139 14.81 -9.89 15.32
N THR A 140 13.64 -10.22 15.85
CA THR A 140 13.10 -9.64 17.09
C THR A 140 13.78 -10.26 18.33
N LYS A 141 13.52 -9.73 19.52
CA LYS A 141 14.10 -10.23 20.79
C LYS A 141 13.92 -11.74 21.00
N SER A 142 12.74 -12.25 20.71
CA SER A 142 12.40 -13.68 20.85
C SER A 142 13.07 -14.58 19.82
N GLU A 143 13.73 -14.01 18.82
CA GLU A 143 14.24 -14.71 17.63
C GLU A 143 15.69 -14.38 17.33
N ARG A 144 16.32 -13.61 18.19
CA ARG A 144 17.68 -13.13 17.96
C ARG A 144 18.63 -14.32 17.92
N CYS A 145 19.70 -14.16 17.15
CA CYS A 145 20.80 -15.10 17.24
C CYS A 145 21.47 -14.91 18.61
N HIS A 146 22.19 -15.95 19.06
CA HIS A 146 22.88 -15.93 20.35
C HIS A 146 24.40 -16.10 20.21
N GLY A 147 24.90 -16.31 18.98
CA GLY A 147 26.32 -16.45 18.70
C GLY A 147 27.09 -15.16 18.96
N LYS A 148 28.37 -15.30 19.32
CA LYS A 148 29.31 -14.17 19.42
C LYS A 148 29.62 -13.60 18.03
N LYS A 149 30.05 -12.34 17.99
CA LYS A 149 30.56 -11.73 16.76
C LYS A 149 31.83 -12.46 16.34
N LEU A 150 31.88 -12.88 15.08
CA LEU A 150 33.10 -13.40 14.47
C LEU A 150 33.96 -12.24 14.00
N ASP A 151 35.25 -12.33 14.30
CA ASP A 151 36.29 -11.44 13.83
C ASP A 151 37.18 -12.21 12.84
N ASP A 152 38.03 -11.51 12.09
CA ASP A 152 38.81 -12.12 11.00
C ASP A 152 39.82 -13.17 11.53
N ASP A 153 40.17 -13.11 12.82
CA ASP A 153 41.09 -14.02 13.50
C ASP A 153 40.37 -15.18 14.24
N SER A 154 39.04 -15.32 14.11
CA SER A 154 38.29 -16.38 14.78
C SER A 154 38.66 -17.77 14.25
N GLY A 155 38.96 -18.70 15.16
CA GLY A 155 39.30 -20.09 14.80
C GLY A 155 38.10 -20.86 14.23
N GLU A 156 38.36 -21.94 13.49
CA GLU A 156 37.30 -22.74 12.83
C GLU A 156 36.22 -23.25 13.81
N ASP A 157 36.62 -23.65 15.02
CA ASP A 157 35.70 -24.12 16.06
C ASP A 157 34.80 -22.98 16.57
N GLU A 158 35.35 -21.78 16.77
CA GLU A 158 34.60 -20.59 17.17
C GLU A 158 33.62 -20.15 16.10
N VAL A 159 34.04 -20.23 14.83
CA VAL A 159 33.19 -19.97 13.65
C VAL A 159 32.03 -20.95 13.62
N SER A 160 32.30 -22.25 13.77
CA SER A 160 31.28 -23.30 13.77
C SER A 160 30.28 -23.11 14.92
N GLU A 161 30.75 -22.85 16.13
CA GLU A 161 29.90 -22.60 17.30
C GLU A 161 29.01 -21.36 17.09
N ALA A 162 29.61 -20.22 16.68
CA ALA A 162 28.87 -18.98 16.49
C ALA A 162 27.82 -19.07 15.35
N LEU A 163 28.11 -19.83 14.29
CA LEU A 163 27.16 -20.10 13.21
C LEU A 163 26.06 -21.07 13.65
N SER A 164 26.35 -22.04 14.52
CA SER A 164 25.33 -22.96 15.05
C SER A 164 24.25 -22.24 15.88
N LEU A 165 24.63 -21.13 16.52
CA LEU A 165 23.76 -20.25 17.31
C LEU A 165 23.08 -19.15 16.48
N CYS A 166 23.28 -19.16 15.15
CA CYS A 166 22.52 -18.32 14.24
C CYS A 166 21.10 -18.88 14.06
N ALA A 167 20.13 -17.97 13.99
CA ALA A 167 18.74 -18.32 13.77
C ALA A 167 18.57 -19.05 12.42
N LYS A 168 18.23 -20.34 12.48
CA LYS A 168 17.89 -21.14 11.30
C LYS A 168 16.70 -20.51 10.54
N PRO A 169 16.60 -20.66 9.21
CA PRO A 169 15.43 -20.24 8.46
C PRO A 169 14.17 -20.85 9.07
N ARG A 170 13.19 -19.99 9.29
CA ARG A 170 12.14 -20.17 10.28
C ARG A 170 11.00 -21.01 9.71
N ARG A 171 11.16 -22.33 9.77
CA ARG A 171 10.22 -23.31 9.18
C ARG A 171 10.14 -23.15 7.64
N GLN A 172 9.92 -24.24 6.92
CA GLN A 172 9.58 -24.13 5.50
C GLN A 172 8.22 -23.43 5.37
N ARG A 173 8.06 -22.55 4.38
CA ARG A 173 6.74 -21.95 4.09
C ARG A 173 5.73 -23.06 3.86
N GLN A 174 4.56 -22.95 4.45
CA GLN A 174 3.51 -23.97 4.36
C GLN A 174 2.19 -23.36 3.89
N GLY A 175 1.40 -24.14 3.15
CA GLY A 175 0.06 -23.75 2.70
C GLY A 175 0.06 -22.45 1.90
N PHE A 176 -0.79 -21.50 2.27
CA PHE A 176 -0.94 -20.21 1.57
C PHE A 176 0.36 -19.38 1.49
N GLU A 177 1.33 -19.61 2.37
CA GLU A 177 2.61 -18.90 2.36
C GLU A 177 3.49 -19.21 1.14
N THR A 178 3.24 -20.34 0.46
CA THR A 178 3.99 -20.74 -0.74
C THR A 178 3.42 -20.13 -2.02
N PHE A 179 2.20 -19.61 -1.99
CA PHE A 179 1.55 -19.11 -3.18
C PHE A 179 2.13 -17.78 -3.65
N PRO A 180 2.24 -17.57 -4.98
CA PRO A 180 2.55 -16.27 -5.55
C PRO A 180 1.52 -15.21 -5.13
N THR A 181 1.97 -13.97 -4.94
CA THR A 181 1.13 -12.84 -4.49
C THR A 181 -0.13 -12.64 -5.34
N HIS A 182 -0.06 -12.86 -6.66
CA HIS A 182 -1.22 -12.71 -7.55
C HIS A 182 -2.28 -13.80 -7.32
N ILE A 183 -1.88 -15.03 -6.99
CA ILE A 183 -2.79 -16.12 -6.61
C ILE A 183 -3.44 -15.79 -5.26
N LEU A 184 -2.65 -15.34 -4.29
CA LEU A 184 -3.17 -14.90 -2.98
C LEU A 184 -4.17 -13.74 -3.12
N ALA A 185 -3.91 -12.79 -4.01
CA ALA A 185 -4.83 -11.69 -4.30
C ALA A 185 -6.14 -12.21 -4.91
N LYS A 186 -6.07 -13.18 -5.83
CA LYS A 186 -7.26 -13.80 -6.42
C LYS A 186 -8.06 -14.58 -5.39
N ILE A 187 -7.42 -15.40 -4.55
CA ILE A 187 -8.09 -16.11 -3.44
C ILE A 187 -8.76 -15.11 -2.49
N SER A 188 -8.03 -14.05 -2.11
CA SER A 188 -8.54 -12.98 -1.25
C SER A 188 -9.75 -12.27 -1.86
N SER A 189 -9.90 -12.21 -3.19
CA SER A 189 -11.07 -11.58 -3.82
C SER A 189 -12.38 -12.34 -3.59
N PHE A 190 -12.31 -13.63 -3.24
CA PHE A 190 -13.48 -14.47 -2.90
C PHE A 190 -13.79 -14.53 -1.41
N LEU A 191 -12.89 -14.02 -0.55
CA LEU A 191 -13.05 -14.07 0.90
C LEU A 191 -13.78 -12.82 1.43
N GLY A 192 -14.46 -12.99 2.56
CA GLY A 192 -15.01 -11.87 3.31
C GLY A 192 -13.89 -10.95 3.83
N PHE A 193 -14.19 -9.67 4.04
CA PHE A 193 -13.19 -8.73 4.53
C PHE A 193 -12.63 -9.14 5.90
N SER A 194 -13.48 -9.69 6.79
CA SER A 194 -13.04 -10.22 8.09
C SER A 194 -12.05 -11.38 7.95
N ASP A 195 -12.32 -12.31 7.04
CA ASP A 195 -11.45 -13.47 6.80
C ASP A 195 -10.07 -13.05 6.29
N ILE A 196 -10.02 -11.96 5.52
CA ILE A 196 -8.76 -11.42 5.01
C ILE A 196 -7.96 -10.72 6.09
N LEU A 197 -8.65 -10.09 7.06
CA LEU A 197 -7.99 -9.59 8.26
C LEU A 197 -7.42 -10.75 9.10
N HIS A 198 -8.14 -11.87 9.22
CA HIS A 198 -7.64 -13.07 9.89
C HIS A 198 -6.48 -13.73 9.12
N LEU A 199 -6.56 -13.82 7.79
CA LEU A 199 -5.49 -14.33 6.94
C LEU A 199 -4.20 -13.52 7.13
N ARG A 200 -4.33 -12.20 7.27
CA ARG A 200 -3.22 -11.31 7.57
C ARG A 200 -2.60 -11.56 8.95
N GLN A 201 -3.39 -12.03 9.91
CA GLN A 201 -2.94 -12.36 11.27
C GLN A 201 -2.37 -13.77 11.37
N ALA A 202 -2.68 -14.66 10.43
CA ALA A 202 -2.24 -16.06 10.45
C ALA A 202 -0.72 -16.21 10.40
N SER A 203 -0.01 -15.30 9.72
CA SER A 203 1.45 -15.28 9.76
C SER A 203 2.04 -13.92 9.44
N ARG A 204 3.32 -13.72 9.81
CA ARG A 204 4.05 -12.49 9.53
C ARG A 204 4.23 -12.25 8.03
N LEU A 205 4.46 -13.31 7.25
CA LEU A 205 4.61 -13.21 5.80
C LEU A 205 3.30 -12.73 5.17
N LEU A 206 2.19 -13.36 5.54
CA LEU A 206 0.86 -12.95 5.09
C LEU A 206 0.53 -11.54 5.58
N ASN A 207 0.98 -11.14 6.76
CA ASN A 207 0.82 -9.78 7.26
C ASN A 207 1.47 -8.71 6.36
N ASP A 208 2.65 -9.02 5.84
CA ASP A 208 3.43 -8.15 4.95
C ASP A 208 2.90 -8.16 3.51
N ILE A 209 2.40 -9.30 3.03
CA ILE A 209 1.98 -9.49 1.64
C ILE A 209 0.51 -9.10 1.41
N VAL A 210 -0.38 -9.48 2.32
CA VAL A 210 -1.83 -9.30 2.15
C VAL A 210 -2.18 -7.81 2.24
N LYS A 211 -2.87 -7.30 1.21
CA LYS A 211 -3.29 -5.91 1.11
C LYS A 211 -4.82 -5.80 1.12
N PRO A 212 -5.49 -5.86 2.29
CA PRO A 212 -6.95 -5.94 2.37
C PRO A 212 -7.63 -4.80 1.59
N ASN A 213 -7.14 -3.57 1.76
CA ASN A 213 -7.72 -2.39 1.11
C ASN A 213 -7.51 -2.31 -0.42
N GLN A 214 -6.70 -3.19 -0.99
CA GLN A 214 -6.46 -3.26 -2.44
C GLN A 214 -7.07 -4.52 -3.06
N TRP A 215 -7.11 -5.63 -2.32
CA TRP A 215 -7.51 -6.92 -2.86
C TRP A 215 -8.98 -7.23 -2.65
N THR A 216 -9.67 -6.47 -1.80
CA THR A 216 -11.09 -6.67 -1.52
C THR A 216 -11.98 -5.68 -2.23
N PRO A 217 -13.14 -6.13 -2.73
CA PRO A 217 -14.15 -5.25 -3.26
C PRO A 217 -14.54 -4.16 -2.26
N LEU A 218 -14.92 -2.99 -2.79
CA LEU A 218 -15.23 -1.83 -1.96
C LEU A 218 -16.42 -2.09 -1.04
N GLN A 219 -17.49 -2.68 -1.59
CA GLN A 219 -18.72 -2.95 -0.85
C GLN A 219 -18.49 -3.83 0.38
N THR A 220 -17.66 -4.88 0.25
CA THR A 220 -17.39 -5.85 1.33
C THR A 220 -16.67 -5.20 2.50
N ARG A 221 -15.75 -4.26 2.22
CA ARG A 221 -15.03 -3.49 3.23
C ARG A 221 -15.93 -2.58 4.05
N TYR A 222 -16.80 -1.86 3.35
CA TYR A 222 -17.71 -0.91 3.98
C TYR A 222 -18.84 -1.61 4.72
N ARG A 223 -19.34 -2.73 4.19
CA ARG A 223 -20.25 -3.62 4.89
C ARG A 223 -19.62 -4.08 6.21
N PHE A 224 -18.36 -4.52 6.22
CA PHE A 224 -17.66 -4.86 7.46
C PHE A 224 -17.64 -3.72 8.49
N VAL A 225 -17.30 -2.48 8.07
CA VAL A 225 -17.28 -1.33 8.99
C VAL A 225 -18.67 -1.07 9.57
N ARG A 226 -19.70 -1.07 8.72
CA ARG A 226 -21.08 -0.85 9.12
C ARG A 226 -21.59 -1.94 10.05
N ASP A 227 -21.35 -3.20 9.71
CA ASP A 227 -21.77 -4.36 10.50
C ASP A 227 -21.06 -4.37 11.87
N LYS A 228 -19.78 -4.00 11.91
CA LYS A 228 -19.04 -3.84 13.17
C LYS A 228 -19.57 -2.70 14.03
N TRP A 229 -20.03 -1.62 13.40
CA TRP A 229 -20.68 -0.55 14.14
C TRP A 229 -22.01 -1.02 14.73
N ILE A 230 -22.91 -1.53 13.89
CA ILE A 230 -24.27 -1.91 14.29
C ILE A 230 -24.24 -3.00 15.35
N LYS A 231 -23.42 -4.03 15.18
CA LYS A 231 -23.44 -5.22 16.06
C LYS A 231 -22.64 -5.05 17.35
N ASP A 232 -21.52 -4.33 17.30
CA ASP A 232 -20.55 -4.33 18.39
C ASP A 232 -20.47 -2.98 19.13
N ILE A 233 -21.12 -1.91 18.64
CA ILE A 233 -20.90 -0.54 19.14
C ILE A 233 -22.18 0.25 19.34
N GLN A 234 -23.13 0.21 18.40
CA GLN A 234 -24.27 1.13 18.35
C GLN A 234 -25.09 1.18 19.66
N ASP A 235 -25.22 0.04 20.34
CA ASP A 235 -26.03 -0.10 21.55
C ASP A 235 -25.20 -0.09 22.85
N LEU A 236 -23.89 0.20 22.77
CA LEU A 236 -23.01 0.27 23.93
C LEU A 236 -22.76 1.71 24.37
N ASP A 237 -22.67 1.92 25.69
CA ASP A 237 -22.26 3.21 26.25
C ASP A 237 -20.85 3.59 25.80
N ARG A 238 -20.66 4.87 25.47
CA ARG A 238 -19.39 5.40 24.93
C ARG A 238 -18.16 5.08 25.79
N ASP A 239 -18.34 5.01 27.09
CA ASP A 239 -17.23 4.76 28.03
C ASP A 239 -16.82 3.30 28.09
N MET A 240 -17.70 2.39 27.68
CA MET A 240 -17.41 0.96 27.53
C MET A 240 -16.65 0.66 26.22
N ILE A 241 -16.71 1.57 25.23
CA ILE A 241 -16.16 1.32 23.90
C ILE A 241 -14.69 1.72 23.82
N GLU A 242 -13.80 0.73 23.82
CA GLU A 242 -12.35 0.94 23.66
C GLU A 242 -11.93 1.17 22.20
N LYS A 243 -12.67 0.60 21.24
CA LYS A 243 -12.24 0.48 19.85
C LYS A 243 -13.38 0.78 18.88
N PHE A 244 -13.06 1.54 17.84
CA PHE A 244 -13.99 1.95 16.80
C PHE A 244 -13.48 1.58 15.40
N PRO A 245 -14.36 1.18 14.46
CA PRO A 245 -14.00 0.98 13.08
C PRO A 245 -13.84 2.32 12.36
N CYS A 246 -12.77 2.47 11.58
CA CYS A 246 -12.57 3.64 10.74
C CYS A 246 -13.17 3.41 9.34
N TYR A 247 -14.09 4.28 8.93
CA TYR A 247 -14.72 4.27 7.61
C TYR A 247 -13.73 4.40 6.46
N MET A 248 -12.65 5.17 6.61
CA MET A 248 -11.73 5.41 5.49
C MET A 248 -10.77 4.25 5.25
N CYS A 249 -10.16 3.72 6.31
CA CYS A 249 -9.14 2.68 6.19
C CYS A 249 -9.63 1.27 6.53
N CYS A 250 -10.90 1.14 6.92
CA CYS A 250 -11.58 -0.12 7.27
C CYS A 250 -10.84 -0.91 8.36
N GLN A 251 -10.22 -0.21 9.30
CA GLN A 251 -9.47 -0.80 10.41
C GLN A 251 -10.12 -0.44 11.74
N ILE A 252 -10.14 -1.40 12.65
CA ILE A 252 -10.50 -1.20 14.06
C ILE A 252 -9.34 -0.49 14.75
N ARG A 253 -9.62 0.62 15.42
CA ARG A 253 -8.62 1.50 16.06
C ARG A 253 -9.09 1.86 17.47
N SER A 254 -8.15 2.12 18.38
CA SER A 254 -8.50 2.59 19.73
C SER A 254 -9.19 3.96 19.71
N LYS A 255 -10.01 4.23 20.74
CA LYS A 255 -10.75 5.49 20.95
C LYS A 255 -9.86 6.72 20.79
N GLU A 256 -8.62 6.72 21.30
CA GLU A 256 -7.72 7.89 21.19
C GLU A 256 -7.32 8.23 19.75
N LYS A 257 -7.49 7.31 18.79
CA LYS A 257 -7.21 7.55 17.37
C LYS A 257 -8.33 8.29 16.66
N PHE A 258 -9.43 8.63 17.34
CA PHE A 258 -10.51 9.46 16.82
C PHE A 258 -10.52 10.82 17.53
N SER A 259 -11.03 11.85 16.86
CA SER A 259 -11.18 13.18 17.45
C SER A 259 -12.41 13.22 18.33
N GLU A 260 -12.34 13.97 19.43
CA GLU A 260 -13.47 14.16 20.35
C GLU A 260 -14.75 14.59 19.63
N LYS A 261 -14.64 15.57 18.72
CA LYS A 261 -15.75 16.00 17.85
C LYS A 261 -16.46 14.86 17.12
N GLN A 262 -15.71 13.86 16.64
CA GLN A 262 -16.33 12.71 15.95
C GLN A 262 -17.00 11.75 16.92
N LEU A 263 -16.42 11.57 18.12
CA LEU A 263 -17.02 10.72 19.14
C LEU A 263 -18.32 11.32 19.66
N THR A 264 -18.37 12.63 19.91
CA THR A 264 -19.60 13.35 20.29
C THR A 264 -20.65 13.31 19.17
N MET A 265 -20.24 13.49 17.91
CA MET A 265 -21.17 13.33 16.78
C MET A 265 -21.73 11.91 16.68
N ALA A 266 -20.93 10.90 17.03
CA ALA A 266 -21.36 9.51 17.01
C ALA A 266 -22.42 9.21 18.08
N GLU A 267 -22.35 9.87 19.24
CA GLU A 267 -23.39 9.79 20.28
C GLU A 267 -24.69 10.47 19.83
N ASN A 268 -24.57 11.64 19.20
CA ASN A 268 -25.74 12.43 18.79
C ASN A 268 -26.46 11.85 17.55
N GLN A 269 -25.74 11.10 16.70
CA GLN A 269 -26.23 10.58 15.41
C GLN A 269 -25.74 9.13 15.17
N PRO A 270 -26.18 8.15 15.97
CA PRO A 270 -25.67 6.77 15.93
C PRO A 270 -25.89 6.09 14.57
N GLU A 271 -26.92 6.47 13.82
CA GLU A 271 -27.26 5.93 12.51
C GLU A 271 -26.25 6.31 11.41
N THR A 272 -25.51 7.41 11.57
CA THR A 272 -24.45 7.84 10.63
C THR A 272 -23.04 7.73 11.19
N ALA A 273 -22.93 7.45 12.49
CA ALA A 273 -21.67 7.38 13.24
C ALA A 273 -20.66 6.34 12.70
N TRP A 274 -21.13 5.27 12.05
CA TRP A 274 -20.27 4.31 11.35
C TRP A 274 -19.39 4.95 10.24
N LYS A 275 -19.66 6.19 9.83
CA LYS A 275 -18.85 6.99 8.88
C LYS A 275 -17.65 7.71 9.51
N MET A 276 -17.39 7.52 10.80
CA MET A 276 -16.24 8.09 11.52
C MET A 276 -14.88 7.72 10.90
N ARG A 277 -13.90 8.61 11.07
CA ARG A 277 -12.57 8.52 10.45
C ARG A 277 -11.48 8.77 11.47
N CYS A 278 -10.53 7.86 11.59
CA CYS A 278 -9.40 8.05 12.50
C CYS A 278 -8.57 9.29 12.10
N LYS A 279 -7.94 9.93 13.10
CA LYS A 279 -7.09 11.13 12.99
C LYS A 279 -6.06 11.01 11.87
N SER A 280 -5.46 9.85 11.69
CA SER A 280 -4.49 9.60 10.60
C SER A 280 -5.13 9.70 9.22
N CYS A 281 -6.34 9.19 9.03
CA CYS A 281 -7.06 9.29 7.76
C CYS A 281 -7.53 10.73 7.50
N VAL A 282 -8.00 11.42 8.54
CA VAL A 282 -8.37 12.85 8.46
C VAL A 282 -7.17 13.68 8.03
N TRP A 283 -6.03 13.51 8.71
CA TRP A 283 -4.81 14.20 8.37
C TRP A 283 -4.33 13.90 6.94
N ARG A 284 -4.38 12.64 6.50
CA ARG A 284 -4.03 12.27 5.11
C ARG A 284 -4.92 12.96 4.09
N MET A 285 -6.22 13.11 4.34
CA MET A 285 -7.11 13.89 3.47
C MET A 285 -6.79 15.38 3.47
N GLY A 286 -6.35 15.92 4.61
CA GLY A 286 -6.03 17.33 4.82
C GLY A 286 -4.68 17.77 4.24
N ARG A 287 -3.84 16.86 3.73
CA ARG A 287 -2.52 17.20 3.15
C ARG A 287 -2.58 18.07 1.89
N GLY A 288 -3.75 18.22 1.27
CA GLY A 288 -3.95 19.05 0.09
C GLY A 288 -4.96 18.45 -0.89
N PRO A 289 -5.35 19.20 -1.92
CA PRO A 289 -6.32 18.75 -2.92
C PRO A 289 -5.83 17.50 -3.68
N MET A 290 -4.52 17.37 -3.87
CA MET A 290 -3.87 16.24 -4.57
C MET A 290 -3.59 15.01 -3.68
N SER A 291 -4.10 14.98 -2.44
CA SER A 291 -3.97 13.80 -1.58
C SER A 291 -4.65 12.59 -2.23
N VAL A 292 -3.92 11.49 -2.40
CA VAL A 292 -4.49 10.25 -2.95
C VAL A 292 -5.67 9.77 -2.11
N THR A 293 -5.59 9.93 -0.79
CA THR A 293 -6.69 9.55 0.11
C THR A 293 -7.94 10.40 -0.13
N ARG A 294 -7.76 11.71 -0.38
CA ARG A 294 -8.86 12.63 -0.68
C ARG A 294 -9.48 12.33 -2.05
N ILE A 295 -8.64 12.17 -3.08
CA ILE A 295 -9.07 11.83 -4.44
C ILE A 295 -9.82 10.50 -4.43
N GLU A 296 -9.24 9.46 -3.83
CA GLU A 296 -9.86 8.13 -3.74
C GLU A 296 -11.19 8.14 -2.98
N HIS A 297 -11.35 9.02 -1.99
CA HIS A 297 -12.59 9.16 -1.26
C HIS A 297 -13.66 9.91 -2.04
N ARG A 298 -13.30 10.98 -2.75
CA ARG A 298 -14.21 11.73 -3.63
C ARG A 298 -14.78 10.90 -4.77
N ARG A 299 -14.04 9.88 -5.21
CA ARG A 299 -14.50 8.93 -6.23
C ARG A 299 -15.53 7.91 -5.73
N ARG A 300 -15.94 7.98 -4.46
CA ARG A 300 -16.85 7.01 -3.84
C ARG A 300 -18.20 7.66 -3.61
N GLU A 301 -19.26 6.89 -3.83
CA GLU A 301 -20.64 7.28 -3.55
C GLU A 301 -21.38 6.14 -2.85
N MET A 302 -22.47 6.50 -2.19
CA MET A 302 -23.37 5.53 -1.58
C MET A 302 -24.41 5.11 -2.61
N CYS A 303 -24.56 3.80 -2.82
CA CYS A 303 -25.62 3.28 -3.65
C CYS A 303 -26.98 3.48 -2.97
N GLN A 304 -27.94 4.07 -3.67
CA GLN A 304 -29.28 4.34 -3.13
C GLN A 304 -30.10 3.06 -2.88
N THR A 305 -29.84 1.99 -3.63
CA THR A 305 -30.57 0.71 -3.50
C THR A 305 -30.07 -0.09 -2.29
N CYS A 306 -28.80 -0.48 -2.28
CA CYS A 306 -28.26 -1.40 -1.27
C CYS A 306 -27.45 -0.71 -0.18
N TRP A 307 -27.37 0.63 -0.19
CA TRP A 307 -26.66 1.46 0.79
C TRP A 307 -25.17 1.10 0.97
N CYS A 308 -24.61 0.37 0.01
CA CYS A 308 -23.19 0.03 -0.03
C CYS A 308 -22.39 1.12 -0.74
N ILE A 309 -21.13 1.27 -0.37
CA ILE A 309 -20.22 2.19 -1.05
C ILE A 309 -19.76 1.57 -2.37
N LYS A 310 -19.90 2.34 -3.45
CA LYS A 310 -19.37 2.03 -4.78
C LYS A 310 -18.46 3.16 -5.27
N TYR A 311 -17.72 2.90 -6.34
CA TYR A 311 -17.07 3.97 -7.08
C TYR A 311 -18.12 4.67 -7.94
N ALA A 312 -18.03 6.00 -8.00
CA ALA A 312 -18.87 6.81 -8.86
C ALA A 312 -18.83 6.27 -10.30
N ARG A 313 -20.02 6.17 -10.92
CA ARG A 313 -20.19 5.67 -12.30
C ARG A 313 -19.76 4.21 -12.52
N LYS A 314 -19.56 3.42 -11.45
CA LYS A 314 -19.38 1.96 -11.55
C LYS A 314 -20.63 1.24 -11.04
N THR A 315 -20.86 0.03 -11.57
CA THR A 315 -21.87 -0.89 -11.06
C THR A 315 -21.64 -1.15 -9.57
N CYS A 316 -22.71 -1.12 -8.77
CA CYS A 316 -22.60 -1.38 -7.35
C CYS A 316 -22.40 -2.88 -7.10
N GLY A 317 -21.26 -3.27 -6.53
CA GLY A 317 -20.99 -4.66 -6.21
C GLY A 317 -21.99 -5.27 -5.21
N GLY A 318 -22.55 -4.47 -4.30
CA GLY A 318 -23.60 -4.93 -3.38
C GLY A 318 -24.91 -5.25 -4.10
N CYS A 319 -25.31 -4.44 -5.09
CA CYS A 319 -26.47 -4.75 -5.93
C CYS A 319 -26.21 -5.97 -6.82
N LEU A 320 -24.99 -6.13 -7.34
CA LEU A 320 -24.62 -7.32 -8.11
C LEU A 320 -24.75 -8.60 -7.27
N GLU A 321 -24.31 -8.58 -6.00
CA GLU A 321 -24.49 -9.69 -5.06
C GLU A 321 -25.99 -10.00 -4.85
N LEU A 322 -26.83 -8.98 -4.62
CA LEU A 322 -28.27 -9.15 -4.45
C LEU A 322 -28.97 -9.70 -5.71
N TYR A 323 -28.53 -9.28 -6.90
CA TYR A 323 -29.05 -9.81 -8.16
C TYR A 323 -28.70 -11.29 -8.36
N ILE A 324 -27.44 -11.67 -8.07
CA ILE A 324 -27.01 -13.08 -8.13
C ILE A 324 -27.82 -13.94 -7.15
N GLN A 325 -28.21 -13.37 -6.00
CA GLN A 325 -29.06 -14.02 -5.01
C GLN A 325 -30.57 -14.01 -5.38
N GLY A 326 -30.95 -13.38 -6.48
CA GLY A 326 -32.35 -13.26 -6.92
C GLY A 326 -33.20 -12.27 -6.11
N VAL A 327 -32.58 -11.40 -5.32
CA VAL A 327 -33.28 -10.42 -4.46
C VAL A 327 -33.75 -9.19 -5.23
N ILE A 328 -33.01 -8.80 -6.27
CA ILE A 328 -33.35 -7.65 -7.13
C ILE A 328 -33.22 -8.03 -8.60
N ASP A 329 -33.84 -7.24 -9.48
CA ASP A 329 -33.81 -7.47 -10.92
C ASP A 329 -32.57 -6.85 -11.60
N ARG A 330 -32.34 -7.24 -12.86
CA ARG A 330 -31.21 -6.73 -13.65
C ARG A 330 -31.29 -5.21 -13.88
N LYS A 331 -32.50 -4.65 -14.00
CA LYS A 331 -32.71 -3.21 -14.24
C LYS A 331 -32.26 -2.36 -13.05
N THR A 332 -32.41 -2.89 -11.83
CA THR A 332 -31.93 -2.25 -10.60
C THR A 332 -30.39 -2.20 -10.54
N VAL A 333 -29.70 -3.18 -11.14
CA VAL A 333 -28.21 -3.23 -11.16
C VAL A 333 -27.62 -2.32 -12.24
N TYR A 334 -28.26 -2.28 -13.40
CA TYR A 334 -27.82 -1.54 -14.58
C TYR A 334 -28.89 -0.51 -14.96
N LEU A 335 -28.79 0.69 -14.39
CA LEU A 335 -29.57 1.85 -14.85
C LEU A 335 -29.26 2.05 -16.34
N ARG A 336 -30.29 2.16 -17.19
CA ARG A 336 -30.13 2.30 -18.64
C ARG A 336 -29.31 3.58 -18.94
N ASP A 337 -28.43 3.49 -19.93
CA ASP A 337 -27.46 4.52 -20.33
C ASP A 337 -28.07 5.92 -20.64
N GLU A 338 -29.39 6.01 -20.85
CA GLU A 338 -30.11 7.24 -21.21
C GLU A 338 -30.36 8.21 -20.03
N GLU A 339 -30.54 7.72 -18.79
CA GLU A 339 -30.67 8.59 -17.61
C GLU A 339 -29.30 9.06 -17.10
N ALA A 340 -28.27 8.21 -17.26
CA ALA A 340 -26.89 8.55 -16.91
C ALA A 340 -26.30 9.66 -17.80
N THR A 341 -26.85 9.88 -19.00
CA THR A 341 -26.44 10.95 -19.92
C THR A 341 -27.16 12.28 -19.68
N ARG A 342 -28.36 12.30 -19.09
CA ARG A 342 -29.03 13.56 -18.69
C ARG A 342 -28.37 14.18 -17.45
N ASP A 343 -28.06 13.34 -16.47
CA ASP A 343 -27.34 13.72 -15.24
C ASP A 343 -25.86 14.10 -15.53
N TYR A 344 -25.36 13.72 -16.72
CA TYR A 344 -24.01 14.04 -17.23
C TYR A 344 -23.87 15.51 -17.64
N GLN A 345 -24.91 16.14 -18.19
CA GLN A 345 -24.86 17.56 -18.57
C GLN A 345 -25.07 18.46 -17.34
N GLU A 346 -26.05 18.18 -16.49
CA GLU A 346 -26.33 19.02 -15.32
C GLU A 346 -25.18 19.05 -14.28
N ASN A 347 -24.48 17.92 -14.08
CA ASN A 347 -23.33 17.88 -13.16
C ASN A 347 -22.01 18.42 -13.74
N LEU A 348 -21.83 18.45 -15.07
CA LEU A 348 -20.69 19.13 -15.66
C LEU A 348 -20.83 20.65 -15.51
N TYR A 349 -22.04 21.19 -15.72
CA TYR A 349 -22.32 22.62 -15.47
C TYR A 349 -22.13 23.02 -14.01
N LEU A 350 -22.47 22.17 -13.04
CA LEU A 350 -22.23 22.45 -11.61
C LEU A 350 -20.75 22.38 -11.19
N ILE A 351 -19.94 21.56 -11.87
CA ILE A 351 -18.50 21.47 -11.58
C ILE A 351 -17.76 22.62 -12.27
N ASP A 352 -18.11 22.98 -13.50
CA ASP A 352 -17.47 24.09 -14.23
C ASP A 352 -17.87 25.45 -13.61
N ASN A 353 -19.13 25.65 -13.19
CA ASN A 353 -19.56 26.89 -12.52
C ASN A 353 -18.98 27.07 -11.09
N MET A 354 -18.31 26.06 -10.52
CA MET A 354 -17.58 26.20 -9.26
C MET A 354 -16.12 26.66 -9.44
N PHE A 355 -15.64 26.77 -10.69
CA PHE A 355 -14.28 27.22 -11.01
C PHE A 355 -14.23 28.65 -11.59
N ASP A 356 -15.38 29.29 -11.84
CA ASP A 356 -15.46 30.63 -12.45
C ASP A 356 -15.79 31.78 -11.46
N GLU A 357 -15.92 31.52 -10.15
CA GLU A 357 -16.06 32.59 -9.13
C GLU A 357 -14.82 32.69 -8.23
N GLN A 358 -13.63 32.87 -8.81
CA GLN A 358 -12.45 33.40 -8.11
C GLN A 358 -11.58 34.25 -9.05
N ASP A 359 -12.18 35.20 -9.76
CA ASP A 359 -11.46 36.32 -10.37
C ASP A 359 -12.44 37.49 -10.44
N GLU A 360 -12.60 38.23 -9.34
CA GLU A 360 -13.00 39.65 -9.29
C GLU A 360 -13.11 40.08 -7.83
N THR A 361 -12.00 40.55 -7.26
CA THR A 361 -11.89 41.76 -6.42
C THR A 361 -10.41 42.02 -6.17
N GLU A 362 -9.78 42.71 -7.12
CA GLU A 362 -8.71 43.67 -6.83
C GLU A 362 -9.36 44.98 -6.33
N ASP A 363 -8.56 45.79 -5.63
CA ASP A 363 -8.78 47.17 -5.16
C ASP A 363 -9.49 47.37 -3.81
N ASP A 364 -8.70 47.36 -2.71
CA ASP A 364 -8.16 48.56 -2.03
C ASP A 364 -7.31 48.21 -0.79
#